data_AF-A0AAX4L266-F1
#
_entry.id   AF-A0AAX4L266-F1
#
_cell.length_a   1.000
_cell.length_b   1.000
_cell.length_c   1.000
_cell.angle_alpha   90.00
_cell.angle_beta   90.00
_cell.angle_gamma   90.00
#
_symmetry.space_group_name_H-M   'P 1'
#
loop_
_entity.id
_entity.type
_entity.pdbx_description
1 polymer ?
#
loop_
_entity_poly.entity_id
_entity_poly.type
_entity_poly.pdbx_seq_one_letter_code
_entity_poly.pdbx_strand_id
1 'polypeptide(L)'
;MGFDQRKWALNWIKGSVISYISGKISLNVLLGRMEKSIKDYNVTVNDVKSLLNSLLLDPTLDVDEEVRKKVEEVLKFLESR
;
A
#
# COMPACT_ATOMS: atom_id res chain seq x y z
N MET A 1 -16.86 -13.17 16.66
CA MET A 1 -16.23 -12.68 15.41
C MET A 1 -14.73 -12.81 15.58
N GLY A 2 -14.07 -13.66 14.79
CA GLY A 2 -12.62 -13.83 14.86
C GLY A 2 -11.89 -12.62 14.25
N PHE A 3 -10.71 -12.30 14.78
CA PHE A 3 -9.84 -11.28 14.21
C PHE A 3 -9.32 -11.73 12.84
N ASP A 4 -9.69 -11.01 11.78
CA ASP A 4 -9.16 -11.23 10.43
C ASP A 4 -7.85 -10.44 10.27
N GLN A 5 -6.75 -11.14 10.51
CA GLN A 5 -5.38 -10.62 10.44
C GLN A 5 -5.04 -10.03 9.07
N ARG A 6 -5.49 -10.67 7.99
CA ARG A 6 -5.23 -10.23 6.61
C ARG A 6 -5.98 -8.93 6.32
N LYS A 7 -7.26 -8.86 6.68
CA LYS A 7 -8.06 -7.63 6.52
C LYS A 7 -7.49 -6.47 7.33
N TRP A 8 -7.04 -6.73 8.55
CA TRP A 8 -6.38 -5.72 9.37
C TRP A 8 -5.08 -5.22 8.71
N ALA A 9 -4.24 -6.13 8.21
CA ALA A 9 -2.98 -5.79 7.56
C ALA A 9 -3.19 -4.98 6.26
N LEU A 10 -4.21 -5.32 5.46
CA LEU A 10 -4.57 -4.55 4.27
C LEU A 10 -5.02 -3.12 4.61
N ASN A 11 -5.82 -2.95 5.66
CA ASN A 11 -6.19 -1.61 6.15
C ASN A 11 -4.97 -0.83 6.66
N TRP A 12 -4.03 -1.52 7.32
CA TRP A 12 -2.79 -0.90 7.77
C TRP A 12 -1.91 -0.46 6.60
N ILE A 13 -1.80 -1.27 5.54
CA ILE A 13 -1.14 -0.88 4.30
C ILE A 13 -1.84 0.32 3.67
N LYS A 14 -3.18 0.31 3.58
CA LYS A 14 -3.96 1.43 3.02
C LYS A 14 -3.61 2.75 3.71
N GLY A 15 -3.67 2.79 5.04
CA GLY A 15 -3.33 3.99 5.81
C GLY A 15 -1.86 4.40 5.65
N SER A 16 -0.96 3.43 5.47
CA SER A 16 0.46 3.69 5.21
C SER A 16 0.69 4.28 3.82
N VAL A 17 0.02 3.79 2.79
CA VAL A 17 0.10 4.36 1.44
C VAL A 17 -0.41 5.80 1.43
N ILE A 18 -1.55 6.08 2.08
CA ILE A 18 -2.06 7.45 2.22
C ILE A 18 -1.04 8.34 2.92
N SER A 19 -0.42 7.84 4.00
CA SER A 19 0.64 8.57 4.71
C SER A 19 1.86 8.83 3.84
N TYR A 20 2.23 7.90 2.96
CA TYR A 20 3.33 8.05 2.01
C TYR A 20 3.02 9.12 0.97
N ILE A 21 1.83 9.04 0.38
CA ILE A 21 1.33 10.01 -0.61
C ILE A 21 1.35 11.43 -0.02
N SER A 22 0.85 11.60 1.21
CA SER A 22 0.87 12.88 1.93
C SER A 22 2.25 13.30 2.47
N GLY A 23 3.33 12.56 2.16
CA GLY A 23 4.69 12.89 2.59
C GLY A 23 4.98 12.70 4.09
N LYS A 24 4.09 12.02 4.83
CA LYS A 24 4.22 11.79 6.28
C LYS A 24 5.16 10.65 6.63
N ILE A 25 5.38 9.71 5.70
CA ILE A 25 6.34 8.61 5.85
C ILE A 25 7.19 8.50 4.59
N SER A 26 8.39 7.92 4.71
CA SER A 26 9.24 7.60 3.56
C SER A 26 8.84 6.29 2.89
N LEU A 27 9.30 6.09 1.65
CA LEU A 27 9.09 4.84 0.91
C LEU A 27 9.62 3.62 1.68
N ASN A 28 10.79 3.72 2.29
CA ASN A 28 11.37 2.63 3.08
C ASN A 28 10.47 2.18 4.24
N VAL A 29 9.80 3.13 4.91
CA VAL A 29 8.84 2.81 5.97
C VAL A 29 7.61 2.08 5.39
N LEU A 30 7.11 2.53 4.24
CA LEU A 30 6.00 1.86 3.55
C LEU A 30 6.38 0.44 3.14
N LEU A 31 7.53 0.25 2.49
CA LEU A 31 8.03 -1.05 2.06
C LEU A 31 8.24 -2.00 3.24
N GLY A 32 8.82 -1.53 4.35
CA GLY A 32 8.97 -2.36 5.56
C GLY A 32 7.63 -2.82 6.14
N ARG A 33 6.59 -1.98 6.08
CA ARG A 33 5.23 -2.37 6.48
C ARG A 33 4.60 -3.37 5.52
N MET A 34 4.78 -3.19 4.21
CA MET A 34 4.30 -4.14 3.20
C MET A 34 4.99 -5.51 3.34
N GLU A 35 6.30 -5.54 3.50
CA GLU A 35 7.05 -6.78 3.73
C GLU A 35 6.57 -7.52 4.97
N LYS A 36 6.34 -6.79 6.07
CA LYS A 36 5.82 -7.37 7.30
C LYS A 36 4.41 -7.95 7.09
N SER A 37 3.53 -7.21 6.42
CA SER A 37 2.19 -7.67 6.04
C SER A 37 2.24 -8.97 5.23
N ILE A 38 3.16 -9.07 4.28
CA ILE A 38 3.32 -10.23 3.42
C ILE A 38 3.82 -11.44 4.21
N LYS A 39 4.80 -11.26 5.09
CA LYS A 39 5.41 -12.34 5.88
C LYS A 39 4.49 -12.86 6.98
N ASP A 40 3.83 -11.96 7.71
CA ASP A 40 3.22 -12.31 9.00
C ASP A 40 1.68 -12.40 8.94
N TYR A 41 1.04 -11.84 7.90
CA TYR A 41 -0.41 -11.63 7.90
C TYR A 41 -1.13 -12.18 6.65
N ASN A 42 -0.50 -13.13 5.95
CA ASN A 42 -1.07 -13.80 4.77
C ASN A 42 -1.53 -12.81 3.67
N VAL A 43 -0.82 -11.69 3.54
CA VAL A 43 -1.03 -10.72 2.45
C VAL A 43 -0.15 -11.13 1.27
N THR A 44 -0.70 -11.16 0.07
CA THR A 44 0.08 -11.42 -1.14
C THR A 44 0.53 -10.13 -1.79
N VAL A 45 1.57 -10.20 -2.63
CA VAL A 45 1.96 -9.05 -3.48
C VAL A 45 0.79 -8.60 -4.36
N ASN A 46 -0.02 -9.55 -4.86
CA ASN A 46 -1.22 -9.22 -5.64
C ASN A 46 -2.26 -8.46 -4.81
N ASP A 47 -2.45 -8.79 -3.54
CA ASP A 47 -3.36 -8.03 -2.67
C ASP A 47 -2.90 -6.58 -2.54
N VAL A 48 -1.58 -6.35 -2.40
CA VAL A 48 -1.00 -5.01 -2.33
C VAL A 48 -1.17 -4.28 -3.67
N LYS A 49 -0.91 -4.94 -4.81
CA LYS A 49 -1.12 -4.36 -6.14
C LYS A 49 -2.58 -3.97 -6.37
N SER A 50 -3.52 -4.85 -6.04
CA SER A 50 -4.96 -4.56 -6.14
C SER A 50 -5.37 -3.39 -5.24
N LEU A 51 -4.82 -3.31 -4.02
CA LEU A 51 -5.05 -2.20 -3.12
C LEU A 51 -4.54 -0.88 -3.70
N LEU A 52 -3.32 -0.85 -4.23
CA LEU A 52 -2.72 0.34 -4.85
C LEU A 52 -3.51 0.81 -6.09
N ASN A 53 -3.90 -0.12 -6.96
CA ASN A 53 -4.75 0.19 -8.11
C ASN A 53 -6.12 0.74 -7.68
N SER A 54 -6.71 0.19 -6.62
CA SER A 54 -7.97 0.72 -6.06
C SER A 54 -7.81 2.14 -5.51
N LEU A 55 -6.65 2.50 -4.97
CA LEU A 55 -6.38 3.86 -4.48
C LEU A 55 -6.29 4.87 -5.63
N LEU A 56 -5.73 4.48 -6.77
CA LEU A 56 -5.70 5.34 -7.97
C LEU A 56 -7.09 5.63 -8.55
N LEU A 57 -8.07 4.79 -8.23
CA LEU A 57 -9.46 4.92 -8.65
C LEU A 57 -10.33 5.58 -7.55
N ASP A 58 -9.78 5.88 -6.38
CA ASP A 58 -10.52 6.44 -5.26
C ASP A 58 -10.73 7.95 -5.47
N PRO A 59 -11.96 8.42 -5.70
CA PRO A 59 -12.23 9.84 -5.98
C PRO A 59 -12.05 10.73 -4.75
N THR A 60 -11.88 10.16 -3.55
CA THR A 60 -11.60 10.91 -2.32
C THR A 60 -10.12 11.24 -2.14
N LEU A 61 -9.26 10.56 -2.91
CA LEU A 61 -7.87 10.93 -3.04
C LEU A 61 -7.79 11.94 -4.19
N ASP A 62 -7.16 13.08 -3.91
CA ASP A 62 -6.76 14.00 -4.98
C ASP A 62 -5.62 13.33 -5.75
N VAL A 63 -5.98 12.48 -6.71
CA VAL A 63 -5.03 11.70 -7.51
C VAL A 63 -4.41 12.61 -8.56
N ASP A 64 -3.53 13.48 -8.09
CA ASP A 64 -2.67 14.29 -8.94
C ASP A 64 -1.53 13.43 -9.54
N GLU A 65 -0.73 14.06 -10.40
CA GLU A 65 0.41 13.43 -11.06
C GLU A 65 1.50 12.97 -10.07
N GLU A 66 1.64 13.63 -8.92
CA GLU A 66 2.59 13.26 -7.88
C GLU A 66 2.14 11.99 -7.16
N VAL A 67 0.85 11.88 -6.83
CA VAL A 67 0.24 10.67 -6.27
C VAL A 67 0.42 9.49 -7.21
N ARG A 68 0.14 9.67 -8.51
CA ARG A 68 0.34 8.63 -9.54
C ARG A 68 1.78 8.15 -9.56
N LYS A 69 2.75 9.06 -9.61
CA LYS A 69 4.18 8.72 -9.58
C LYS A 69 4.57 7.95 -8.33
N LYS A 70 4.10 8.37 -7.16
CA LYS A 70 4.37 7.68 -5.89
C LYS A 70 3.80 6.27 -5.85
N VAL A 71 2.60 6.06 -6.38
CA VAL A 71 1.99 4.72 -6.45
C VAL A 71 2.72 3.84 -7.47
N GLU A 72 3.06 4.37 -8.65
CA GLU A 72 3.84 3.66 -9.66
C GLU A 72 5.23 3.26 -9.16
N GLU A 73 5.89 4.13 -8.39
CA GLU A 73 7.17 3.83 -7.74
C GLU A 73 7.04 2.59 -6.86
N VAL A 74 6.02 2.53 -5.99
CA VAL A 74 5.77 1.36 -5.15
C VAL A 74 5.50 0.11 -5.98
N LEU A 75 4.71 0.22 -7.06
CA LEU A 75 4.42 -0.92 -7.95
C LEU A 75 5.69 -1.47 -8.61
N LYS A 76 6.56 -0.58 -9.14
CA LYS A 76 7.86 -0.97 -9.73
C LYS A 76 8.77 -1.67 -8.72
N PHE A 77 8.78 -1.20 -7.47
CA PHE A 77 9.52 -1.86 -6.39
C PHE A 77 9.00 -3.27 -6.08
N LEU A 78 7.68 -3.49 -6.16
CA LEU A 78 7.08 -4.81 -5.96
C LEU A 78 7.34 -5.77 -7.13
N GLU A 79 7.55 -5.26 -8.35
CA GLU A 79 7.82 -6.06 -9.55
C GLU A 79 9.28 -6.44 -9.74
N SER A 80 10.19 -5.72 -9.09
CA SER A 80 11.64 -5.97 -9.16
C SER A 80 12.13 -7.00 -8.13
N ARG A 81 11.20 -7.69 -7.45
CA ARG A 81 11.45 -8.74 -6.45
C ARG A 81 10.75 -10.03 -6.84
#